data_AF-A0A9P6MCK6-F1
#
_entry.id   AF-A0A9P6MCK6-F1
#
_cell.length_a   1.000
_cell.length_b   1.000
_cell.length_c   1.000
_cell.angle_alpha   90.00
_cell.angle_beta   90.00
_cell.angle_gamma   90.00
#
_symmetry.space_group_name_H-M   'P 1'
#
loop_
_entity.id
_entity.type
_entity.pdbx_description
1 polymer ?
#
loop_
_entity_poly.entity_id
_entity_poly.type
_entity_poly.pdbx_seq_one_letter_code
_entity_poly.pdbx_strand_id
1 'polypeptide(L)'
;MMKHTVPKPTALADPTTPSANTPHVPLQRAPALDMTSVATTAPPENRRTDPPTRIFSLPDAPCFYPTKHEFLEPLKYIESIRPLAEKAGICKIIPPAGWKPPFALDTE
;
A
#
# COMPACT_ATOMS: atom_id res chain seq x y z
N MET A 1 -46.95 -40.35 26.94
CA MET A 1 -46.66 -41.51 26.07
C MET A 1 -47.28 -41.18 24.72
N MET A 2 -46.70 -41.34 23.51
CA MET A 2 -45.66 -42.23 23.02
C MET A 2 -44.82 -41.54 21.92
N LYS A 3 -43.50 -41.56 22.11
CA LYS A 3 -42.45 -41.76 21.11
C LYS A 3 -42.90 -42.29 19.73
N HIS A 4 -42.53 -41.56 18.68
CA HIS A 4 -42.45 -42.11 17.32
C HIS A 4 -41.01 -42.05 16.83
N THR A 5 -40.47 -43.24 16.59
CA THR A 5 -39.17 -43.54 16.00
C THR A 5 -39.44 -44.43 14.80
N VAL A 6 -38.96 -44.07 13.62
CA VAL A 6 -38.80 -44.96 12.45
C VAL A 6 -37.76 -44.32 11.49
N PRO A 7 -37.15 -45.06 10.56
CA PRO A 7 -35.71 -45.32 10.59
C PRO A 7 -34.95 -44.77 9.38
N LYS A 8 -33.62 -44.87 9.48
CA LYS A 8 -32.58 -44.58 8.48
C LYS A 8 -32.82 -45.27 7.13
N PRO A 9 -32.62 -44.56 5.99
CA PRO A 9 -32.31 -45.19 4.71
C PRO A 9 -30.80 -45.47 4.58
N THR A 10 -30.55 -46.69 4.14
CA THR A 10 -29.31 -47.37 3.83
C THR A 10 -28.39 -46.65 2.84
N ALA A 11 -27.09 -46.86 3.02
CA ALA A 11 -26.00 -46.39 2.18
C ALA A 11 -26.09 -46.89 0.73
N LEU A 12 -25.81 -45.99 -0.22
CA LEU A 12 -25.27 -46.35 -1.52
C LEU A 12 -23.79 -45.95 -1.51
N ALA A 13 -22.96 -46.90 -1.92
CA ALA A 13 -21.51 -46.86 -1.85
C ALA A 13 -20.93 -45.91 -2.90
N ASP A 14 -19.93 -45.12 -2.52
CA ASP A 14 -18.91 -44.64 -3.45
C ASP A 14 -17.55 -45.24 -3.10
N PRO A 15 -16.81 -45.77 -4.10
CA PRO A 15 -15.62 -46.57 -3.89
C PRO A 15 -14.43 -45.73 -3.39
N THR A 16 -13.76 -46.28 -2.38
CA THR A 16 -12.44 -45.87 -1.91
C THR A 16 -11.37 -46.11 -2.98
N THR A 17 -10.53 -45.11 -3.30
CA THR A 17 -9.05 -45.28 -3.36
C THR A 17 -8.30 -43.91 -3.32
N PRO A 18 -7.05 -43.86 -2.79
CA PRO A 18 -6.36 -42.67 -2.27
C PRO A 18 -5.31 -42.09 -3.24
N SER A 19 -4.93 -40.81 -3.07
CA SER A 19 -3.65 -40.15 -3.45
C SER A 19 -3.91 -38.63 -3.49
N ALA A 20 -3.16 -37.71 -2.90
CA ALA A 20 -1.72 -37.66 -2.74
C ALA A 20 -1.34 -36.93 -1.43
N ASN A 21 -0.22 -37.36 -0.86
CA ASN A 21 0.43 -36.77 0.29
C ASN A 21 1.07 -35.43 -0.12
N THR A 22 0.34 -34.31 -0.03
CA THR A 22 0.93 -32.97 -0.20
C THR A 22 1.56 -32.56 1.14
N PRO A 23 2.88 -32.34 1.25
CA PRO A 23 3.45 -31.78 2.47
C PRO A 23 2.89 -30.37 2.68
N HIS A 24 2.04 -30.22 3.69
CA HIS A 24 1.56 -28.91 4.13
C HIS A 24 2.76 -28.17 4.75
N VAL A 25 3.44 -27.36 3.95
CA VAL A 25 4.47 -26.44 4.46
C VAL A 25 3.77 -25.48 5.41
N PRO A 26 4.13 -25.45 6.71
CA PRO A 26 3.55 -24.48 7.62
C PRO A 26 3.86 -23.09 7.11
N LEU A 27 2.84 -22.27 6.87
CA LEU A 27 3.02 -20.89 6.48
C LEU A 27 3.73 -20.17 7.64
N GLN A 28 5.04 -19.91 7.49
CA GLN A 28 5.75 -19.09 8.48
C GLN A 28 5.12 -17.70 8.46
N ARG A 29 4.49 -17.31 9.57
CA ARG A 29 4.02 -15.93 9.74
C ARG A 29 5.23 -15.01 9.75
N ALA A 30 5.11 -13.91 9.02
CA ALA A 30 6.01 -12.79 9.18
C ALA A 30 5.93 -12.27 10.63
N PRO A 31 7.05 -11.82 11.21
CA PRO A 31 7.04 -11.16 12.51
C PRO A 31 6.12 -9.92 12.48
N ALA A 32 5.54 -9.59 13.64
CA ALA A 32 4.76 -8.38 13.79
C ALA A 32 5.62 -7.14 13.51
N LEU A 33 5.03 -6.13 12.87
CA LEU A 33 5.71 -4.90 12.56
C LEU A 33 5.99 -4.11 13.85
N ASP A 34 7.25 -3.77 14.09
CA ASP A 34 7.64 -2.91 15.20
C ASP A 34 7.33 -1.44 14.86
N MET A 35 6.33 -0.89 15.55
CA MET A 35 5.86 0.48 15.35
C MET A 35 6.92 1.54 15.71
N THR A 36 7.91 1.21 16.53
CA THR A 36 8.99 2.14 16.92
C THR A 36 10.07 2.29 15.85
N SER A 37 10.18 1.31 14.94
CA SER A 37 11.14 1.32 13.83
C SER A 37 10.62 2.04 12.58
N VAL A 38 9.36 2.47 12.57
CA VAL A 38 8.76 3.10 11.39
C VAL A 38 9.30 4.52 11.23
N ALA A 39 9.97 4.78 10.11
CA ALA A 39 10.39 6.13 9.74
C ALA A 39 9.17 7.01 9.47
N THR A 40 8.79 7.85 10.43
CA THR A 40 7.71 8.84 10.31
C THR A 40 8.16 10.16 9.67
N THR A 41 9.45 10.26 9.35
CA THR A 41 10.05 11.43 8.70
C THR A 41 10.51 11.03 7.31
N ALA A 42 10.10 11.81 6.30
CA ALA A 42 10.59 11.63 4.94
C ALA A 42 12.13 11.73 4.95
N PRO A 43 12.86 10.77 4.35
CA PRO A 43 14.31 10.83 4.27
C PRO A 43 14.77 12.18 3.69
N PRO A 44 15.85 12.78 4.22
CA PRO A 44 16.42 13.96 3.60
C PRO A 44 16.93 13.54 2.22
N GLU A 45 16.42 14.20 1.18
CA GLU A 45 16.74 13.93 -0.22
C GLU A 45 16.20 12.60 -0.76
N ASN A 46 15.09 12.70 -1.51
CA ASN A 46 14.47 11.64 -2.30
C ASN A 46 15.31 11.24 -3.52
N ARG A 47 16.64 11.14 -3.40
CA ARG A 47 17.48 10.59 -4.46
C ARG A 47 17.54 9.08 -4.29
N ARG A 48 16.53 8.38 -4.83
CA ARG A 48 16.77 7.00 -5.28
C ARG A 48 17.89 7.11 -6.31
N THR A 49 19.08 6.61 -5.99
CA THR A 49 20.23 6.65 -6.92
C THR A 49 19.96 5.80 -8.14
N ASP A 50 19.14 4.75 -7.98
CA ASP A 50 18.76 3.81 -9.03
C ASP A 50 17.29 3.43 -8.86
N PRO A 51 16.35 4.15 -9.48
CA PRO A 51 14.96 3.74 -9.50
C PRO A 51 14.87 2.40 -10.23
N PRO A 52 14.19 1.38 -9.68
CA PRO A 52 13.91 0.17 -10.45
C PRO A 52 13.13 0.56 -11.71
N THR A 53 13.53 0.01 -12.86
CA THR A 53 12.86 0.23 -14.14
C THR A 53 11.37 -0.02 -13.97
N ARG A 54 10.56 1.01 -14.20
CA ARG A 54 9.11 0.92 -14.09
C ARG A 54 8.59 -0.06 -15.14
N ILE A 55 7.52 -0.78 -14.83
CA ILE A 55 6.85 -1.65 -15.81
C ILE A 55 6.52 -0.78 -17.05
N PHE A 56 6.85 -1.28 -18.24
CA PHE A 56 6.73 -0.57 -19.52
C PHE A 56 7.60 0.70 -19.68
N SER A 57 8.64 0.89 -18.85
CA SER A 57 9.51 2.08 -18.91
C SER A 57 8.73 3.39 -18.75
N LEU A 58 7.64 3.37 -17.98
CA LEU A 58 6.85 4.57 -17.71
C LEU A 58 7.71 5.64 -17.02
N PRO A 59 7.71 6.90 -17.52
CA PRO A 59 8.46 7.97 -16.89
C PRO A 59 7.84 8.34 -15.54
N ASP A 60 8.68 8.82 -14.61
CA ASP A 60 8.21 9.37 -13.35
C ASP A 60 7.55 10.75 -13.56
N ALA A 61 6.61 11.08 -12.68
CA ALA A 61 5.99 12.39 -12.67
C ALA A 61 7.01 13.48 -12.27
N PRO A 62 6.91 14.70 -12.85
CA PRO A 62 7.79 15.81 -12.49
C PRO A 62 7.64 16.14 -10.99
N CYS A 63 8.78 16.40 -10.34
CA CYS A 63 8.86 16.75 -8.94
C CYS A 63 9.27 18.22 -8.78
N PHE A 64 8.53 18.97 -7.97
CA PHE A 64 8.74 20.40 -7.75
C PHE A 64 9.04 20.68 -6.26
N TYR A 65 9.94 21.62 -6.01
CA TYR A 65 10.48 21.94 -4.68
C TYR A 65 10.33 23.45 -4.42
N PRO A 66 9.14 23.92 -4.00
CA PRO A 66 8.91 25.33 -3.70
C PRO A 66 9.81 25.82 -2.57
N THR A 67 10.18 27.09 -2.65
CA THR A 67 10.72 27.82 -1.50
C THR A 67 9.64 28.04 -0.44
N LYS A 68 10.04 28.42 0.79
CA LYS A 68 9.09 28.75 1.86
C LYS A 68 8.09 29.83 1.44
N HIS A 69 8.53 30.86 0.70
CA HIS A 69 7.67 31.94 0.26
C HIS A 69 6.66 31.50 -0.81
N GLU A 70 7.10 30.71 -1.79
CA GLU A 70 6.21 30.17 -2.83
C GLU A 70 5.17 29.21 -2.23
N PHE A 71 5.56 28.43 -1.22
CA PHE A 71 4.65 27.49 -0.55
C PHE A 71 3.54 28.17 0.26
N LEU A 72 3.66 29.48 0.57
CA LEU A 72 2.60 30.26 1.22
C LEU A 72 1.44 30.58 0.28
N GLU A 73 1.69 30.70 -1.03
CA GLU A 73 0.68 31.01 -2.05
C GLU A 73 0.46 29.79 -2.97
N PRO A 74 -0.19 28.71 -2.50
CA PRO A 74 -0.20 27.41 -3.18
C PRO A 74 -0.82 27.46 -4.57
N LEU A 75 -1.92 28.20 -4.76
CA LEU A 75 -2.58 28.31 -6.08
C LEU A 75 -1.69 29.03 -7.10
N LYS A 76 -1.00 30.08 -6.67
CA LYS A 76 -0.05 30.83 -7.51
C LYS A 76 1.16 29.98 -7.89
N TYR A 77 1.65 29.15 -6.96
CA TYR A 77 2.71 28.19 -7.25
C TYR A 77 2.23 27.10 -8.24
N ILE A 78 1.02 26.57 -8.07
CA ILE A 78 0.44 25.61 -9.01
C ILE A 78 0.30 26.22 -10.41
N GLU A 79 -0.14 27.47 -10.50
CA GLU A 79 -0.21 28.20 -11.77
C GLU A 79 1.16 28.37 -12.43
N SER A 80 2.21 28.66 -11.65
CA SER A 80 3.57 28.84 -12.19
C SER A 80 4.14 27.54 -12.76
N ILE A 81 3.84 26.38 -12.16
CA ILE A 81 4.33 25.07 -12.63
C ILE A 81 3.39 24.40 -13.65
N ARG A 82 2.16 24.88 -13.83
CA ARG A 82 1.12 24.27 -14.70
C ARG A 82 1.63 23.94 -16.10
N PRO A 83 2.32 24.83 -16.84
CA PRO A 83 2.75 24.54 -18.22
C PRO A 83 3.70 23.34 -18.36
N LEU A 84 4.37 22.97 -17.26
CA LEU A 84 5.25 21.80 -17.19
C LEU A 84 4.50 20.57 -16.68
N ALA A 85 3.73 20.74 -15.60
CA ALA A 85 3.02 19.65 -14.94
C ALA A 85 1.87 19.08 -15.79
N GLU A 86 1.15 19.92 -16.53
CA GLU A 86 -0.02 19.51 -17.31
C GLU A 86 0.31 18.47 -18.40
N LYS A 87 1.53 18.53 -18.95
CA LYS A 87 2.02 17.59 -19.97
C LYS A 87 2.09 16.15 -19.45
N ALA A 88 2.31 15.98 -18.15
CA ALA A 88 2.36 14.68 -17.49
C ALA A 88 1.01 14.27 -16.88
N GLY A 89 0.04 15.19 -16.79
CA GLY A 89 -1.25 14.99 -16.12
C GLY A 89 -1.20 14.99 -14.59
N ILE A 90 -0.06 14.60 -13.99
CA ILE A 90 0.20 14.61 -12.55
C ILE A 90 1.59 15.16 -12.24
N CYS A 91 1.79 15.69 -11.04
CA CYS A 91 3.10 16.07 -10.52
C CYS A 91 3.19 15.84 -9.02
N LYS A 92 4.42 15.83 -8.49
CA LYS A 92 4.70 15.74 -7.05
C LYS A 92 5.25 17.08 -6.56
N ILE A 93 4.63 17.67 -5.54
CA ILE A 93 5.17 18.85 -4.85
C ILE A 93 5.77 18.37 -3.52
N ILE A 94 7.04 18.69 -3.30
CA ILE A 94 7.77 18.34 -2.09
C ILE A 94 7.86 19.61 -1.24
N PRO A 95 7.25 19.64 -0.05
CA PRO A 95 7.19 20.85 0.76
C PRO A 95 8.59 21.28 1.22
N PRO A 96 8.78 22.57 1.54
CA PRO A 96 10.04 23.07 2.09
C PRO A 96 10.47 22.31 3.35
N ALA A 97 11.79 22.17 3.54
CA ALA A 97 12.35 21.53 4.72
C ALA A 97 11.81 22.15 6.03
N GLY A 98 11.44 21.29 6.98
CA GLY A 98 10.86 21.67 8.27
C GLY A 98 9.34 21.82 8.28
N TRP A 99 8.66 21.76 7.13
CA TRP A 99 7.20 21.67 7.11
C TRP A 99 6.76 20.26 7.52
N LYS A 100 6.17 20.15 8.72
CA LYS A 100 5.75 18.88 9.32
C LYS A 100 4.43 19.09 10.08
N PRO A 101 3.27 19.03 9.41
CA PRO A 101 1.99 19.13 10.10
C PRO A 101 1.79 17.91 11.02
N PRO A 102 1.16 18.08 12.20
CA PRO A 102 0.81 16.96 13.05
C PRO A 102 -0.28 16.11 12.39
N PHE A 103 -0.27 14.80 12.65
CA PHE A 103 -1.38 13.93 12.26
C PHE A 103 -2.56 14.17 13.20
N ALA A 104 -3.72 14.55 12.66
CA ALA A 104 -4.83 15.07 13.46
C ALA A 104 -5.86 14.00 13.87
N LEU A 105 -5.75 12.77 13.38
CA LEU A 105 -6.66 11.69 13.73
C LEU A 105 -6.17 10.98 14.99
N ASP A 106 -7.12 10.66 15.86
CA ASP A 106 -6.89 9.74 16.97
C ASP A 106 -6.76 8.31 16.42
N THR A 107 -5.76 7.58 16.88
CA THR A 107 -5.40 6.24 16.37
C THR A 107 -5.57 5.13 17.40
N GLU A 108 -6.11 5.45 18.57
CA GLU A 108 -6.42 4.50 19.65
C GLU A 108 -7.75 3.74 19.44
#